data_AF-A0A7R7CIK2-F1
#
_entry.id   AF-A0A7R7CIK2-F1
#
_cell.length_a   1.000
_cell.length_b   1.000
_cell.length_c   1.000
_cell.angle_alpha   90.00
_cell.angle_beta   90.00
_cell.angle_gamma   90.00
#
_symmetry.space_group_name_H-M   'P 1'
#
loop_
_entity.id
_entity.type
_entity.pdbx_description
1 polymer ?
#
loop_
_entity_poly.entity_id
_entity_poly.type
_entity_poly.pdbx_seq_one_letter_code
_entity_poly.pdbx_strand_id
1 'polypeptide(L)' 'MIVADQNFRDMCEELAEAEAALSRVDQLPLPIRAARKAEWQDLVERLAREVDAALQEQQAVTRSHIVPPR' A
#
# COMPACT_ATOMS: atom_id res chain seq x y z
N MET A 1 20.15 -7.07 -1.83
CA MET A 1 18.68 -7.03 -1.71
C MET A 1 18.27 -5.77 -0.94
N ILE A 2 18.53 -4.58 -1.50
CA ILE A 2 18.22 -3.29 -0.83
C ILE A 2 17.07 -2.57 -1.57
N VAL A 3 17.01 -2.69 -2.90
CA VAL A 3 15.99 -2.03 -3.73
C VAL A 3 14.57 -2.54 -3.48
N ALA A 4 14.38 -3.85 -3.29
CA ALA A 4 13.06 -4.43 -3.02
C ALA A 4 12.50 -3.98 -1.65
N ASP A 5 13.38 -3.80 -0.67
CA ASP A 5 13.01 -3.33 0.66
C ASP A 5 12.68 -1.84 0.65
N GLN A 6 13.42 -1.04 -0.14
CA GLN A 6 13.10 0.38 -0.33
C GLN A 6 11.76 0.56 -1.05
N ASN A 7 11.53 -0.16 -2.16
CA ASN A 7 10.27 -0.08 -2.89
C ASN A 7 9.06 -0.46 -2.01
N PHE A 8 9.22 -1.47 -1.15
CA PHE A 8 8.17 -1.84 -0.19
C PHE A 8 7.91 -0.75 0.86
N ARG A 9 8.98 -0.15 1.41
CA ARG A 9 8.85 0.98 2.35
C ARG A 9 8.18 2.18 1.71
N ASP A 10 8.55 2.52 0.48
CA ASP A 10 7.96 3.63 -0.27
C ASP A 10 6.45 3.40 -0.47
N MET A 11 6.04 2.18 -0.85
CA MET A 11 4.61 1.82 -0.94
C MET A 11 3.87 1.94 0.41
N CYS A 12 4.50 1.52 1.50
CA CYS A 12 3.90 1.67 2.84
C CYS A 12 3.82 3.14 3.29
N GLU A 13 4.80 3.96 2.93
CA GLU A 13 4.79 5.40 3.23
C GLU A 13 3.67 6.11 2.45
N GLU A 14 3.55 5.85 1.14
CA GLU A 14 2.45 6.37 0.31
C GLU A 14 1.08 5.94 0.86
N LEU A 15 0.94 4.68 1.29
CA LEU A 15 -0.31 4.19 1.89
C LEU A 15 -0.64 4.94 3.18
N ALA A 16 0.33 5.11 4.07
CA ALA A 16 0.15 5.83 5.33
C ALA A 16 -0.25 7.29 5.10
N GLU A 17 0.32 7.95 4.09
CA GLU A 17 -0.06 9.30 3.70
C GLU A 17 -1.50 9.38 3.17
N ALA A 18 -1.89 8.44 2.31
CA ALA A 18 -3.24 8.37 1.76
C ALA A 18 -4.29 8.11 2.85
N GLU A 19 -4.02 7.20 3.78
CA GLU A 19 -4.88 6.92 4.94
C GLU A 19 -4.99 8.13 5.87
N ALA A 20 -3.87 8.82 6.13
CA ALA A 20 -3.86 10.03 6.93
C ALA A 20 -4.68 11.15 6.29
N ALA A 21 -4.57 11.34 4.97
CA ALA A 21 -5.37 12.30 4.23
C ALA A 21 -6.87 11.96 4.31
N LEU A 22 -7.22 10.69 4.07
CA LEU A 22 -8.60 10.21 4.17
C LEU A 22 -9.20 10.38 5.57
N SER A 23 -8.43 10.11 6.63
CA SER A 23 -8.88 10.27 8.02
C SER A 23 -9.22 11.72 8.38
N ARG A 24 -8.64 12.68 7.67
CA ARG A 24 -8.84 14.13 7.88
C ARG A 24 -9.77 14.75 6.84
N VAL A 25 -10.36 13.96 5.94
CA VAL A 25 -11.16 14.47 4.81
C VAL A 25 -12.35 15.31 5.27
N ASP A 26 -12.92 15.03 6.43
CA ASP A 26 -14.02 15.80 7.01
C ASP A 26 -13.64 17.20 7.48
N GLN A 27 -12.34 17.50 7.56
CA GLN A 27 -11.82 18.84 7.83
C GLN A 27 -11.75 19.71 6.57
N LEU A 28 -11.93 19.11 5.38
CA LEU A 28 -11.92 19.85 4.12
C LEU A 28 -13.23 20.66 3.90
N PRO A 29 -13.14 21.76 3.13
CA PRO A 29 -14.31 22.47 2.63
C PRO A 29 -15.29 21.54 1.92
N LEU A 30 -16.59 21.70 2.21
CA LEU A 30 -17.67 20.90 1.64
C LEU A 30 -17.62 20.73 0.11
N PRO A 31 -17.28 21.77 -0.70
CA PRO A 31 -17.27 21.63 -2.16
C PRO A 31 -16.27 20.61 -2.70
N ILE A 32 -15.16 20.36 -1.98
CA ILE A 32 -14.10 19.45 -2.43
C ILE A 32 -14.07 18.14 -1.66
N ARG A 33 -14.76 18.06 -0.51
CA ARG A 33 -14.71 16.91 0.39
C ARG A 33 -15.07 15.59 -0.30
N ALA A 34 -16.18 15.57 -1.03
CA ALA A 34 -16.66 14.34 -1.67
C ALA A 34 -15.68 13.84 -2.73
N ALA A 35 -15.14 14.74 -3.55
CA ALA A 35 -14.15 14.42 -4.57
C ALA A 35 -12.85 13.89 -3.95
N ARG A 36 -12.31 14.57 -2.94
CA ARG A 36 -11.08 14.16 -2.25
C ARG A 36 -11.25 12.85 -1.48
N LYS A 37 -12.43 12.63 -0.90
CA LYS A 37 -12.75 11.36 -0.24
C LYS A 37 -12.69 10.20 -1.22
N ALA A 38 -13.35 10.32 -2.39
CA ALA A 38 -13.33 9.28 -3.40
C ALA A 38 -11.91 9.01 -3.91
N GLU A 39 -11.16 10.07 -4.25
CA GLU A 39 -9.78 9.98 -4.72
C GLU A 39 -8.86 9.27 -3.73
N TRP A 40 -8.91 9.64 -2.45
CA TRP A 40 -8.08 9.01 -1.42
C TRP A 40 -8.54 7.60 -1.07
N GLN A 41 -9.84 7.30 -1.15
CA GLN A 41 -10.35 5.92 -0.99
C GLN A 41 -9.82 5.01 -2.10
N ASP A 42 -9.90 5.46 -3.37
CA ASP A 42 -9.38 4.70 -4.51
C ASP A 42 -7.86 4.50 -4.38
N LEU A 43 -7.13 5.52 -3.91
CA LEU A 43 -5.69 5.44 -3.69
C LEU A 43 -5.33 4.43 -2.59
N VAL A 44 -6.02 4.47 -1.44
CA VAL A 44 -5.83 3.51 -0.34
C VAL A 44 -6.12 2.09 -0.82
N GLU A 45 -7.22 1.87 -1.54
CA GLU A 45 -7.59 0.55 -2.04
C GLU A 45 -6.55 -0.01 -3.03
N ARG A 46 -6.02 0.85 -3.92
CA ARG A 46 -4.95 0.49 -4.84
C ARG A 46 -3.67 0.14 -4.10
N LEU A 47 -3.20 1.01 -3.21
CA LEU A 47 -1.95 0.82 -2.48
C LEU A 47 -1.99 -0.41 -1.57
N ALA A 48 -3.12 -0.66 -0.90
CA ALA A 48 -3.31 -1.87 -0.10
C ALA A 48 -3.14 -3.15 -0.93
N ARG A 49 -3.67 -3.19 -2.17
CA ARG A 49 -3.47 -4.31 -3.10
C ARG A 49 -2.02 -4.48 -3.52
N GLU A 50 -1.31 -3.38 -3.76
CA GLU A 50 0.11 -3.41 -4.14
C GLU A 50 0.98 -3.92 -2.99
N VAL A 51 0.72 -3.48 -1.75
CA VAL A 51 1.36 -3.99 -0.54
C VAL A 51 1.07 -5.49 -0.34
N ASP A 52 -0.19 -5.90 -0.48
CA ASP A 52 -0.56 -7.33 -0.38
C ASP A 52 0.16 -8.17 -1.43
N ALA A 53 0.22 -7.71 -2.69
CA ALA A 53 0.94 -8.41 -3.76
C ALA A 53 2.44 -8.55 -3.43
N ALA A 54 3.08 -7.47 -2.98
CA ALA A 54 4.49 -7.50 -2.58
C ALA A 54 4.74 -8.48 -1.43
N LEU A 55 3.83 -8.55 -0.45
CA LEU A 55 3.92 -9.53 0.65
C LEU A 55 3.78 -10.97 0.15
N GLN A 56 2.90 -11.24 -0.82
CA GLN A 56 2.74 -12.57 -1.40
C GLN A 56 3.99 -13.01 -2.18
N GLU A 57 4.61 -12.09 -2.93
CA GLU A 57 5.87 -12.35 -3.65
C GLU A 57 7.01 -12.76 -2.71
N GLN A 58 7.17 -12.04 -1.59
CA GLN A 58 8.19 -12.37 -0.57
C GLN A 58 7.94 -13.75 0.07
N GLN A 59 6.67 -14.08 0.32
CA GLN A 59 6.29 -15.40 0.86
C GLN A 59 6.55 -16.53 -0.12
N ALA A 60 6.30 -16.31 -1.42
CA ALA A 60 6.57 -17.29 -2.47
C ALA A 60 8.07 -17.62 -2.59
N VAL A 61 8.93 -16.59 -2.54
CA VAL A 61 10.40 -16.77 -2.54
C VAL A 61 10.85 -17.56 -1.31
N THR A 62 10.36 -17.20 -0.13
CA THR A 62 10.71 -17.90 1.12
C THR A 62 10.30 -19.37 1.10
N ARG A 63 9.11 -19.70 0.59
CA ARG A 63 8.63 -21.10 0.49
C ARG A 63 9.43 -21.94 -0.52
N SER A 64 9.88 -21.34 -1.62
CA SER A 64 10.71 -22.02 -2.62
C SER A 64 12.06 -22.47 -2.05
N HIS A 65 12.64 -21.70 -1.13
CA HIS A 65 13.91 -22.03 -0.47
C HIS A 65 13.82 -23.14 0.59
N ILE A 66 12.63 -23.58 1.00
CA ILE A 66 12.44 -24.58 2.07
C ILE A 66 12.30 -26.01 1.51
N VAL A 67 12.18 -26.19 0.19
CA VAL A 67 12.17 -27.53 -0.44
C VAL A 67 13.62 -27.98 -0.69
N PRO A 68 14.15 -28.98 0.04
CA PRO A 68 15.46 -29.55 -0.30
C PRO A 68 15.33 -30.36 -1.60
N PRO A 69 16.34 -30.37 -2.48
CA PRO A 69 16.35 -31.27 -3.62
C PRO A 69 16.35 -32.72 -3.12
N ARG A 70 15.46 -33.54 -3.69
CA ARG A 70 15.45 -35.00 -3.51
C ARG A 70 16.59 -35.64 -4.28
#